data_AF-A0A2T4D0G1-F1
#
_entry.id   AF-A0A2T4D0G1-F1
#
_cell.length_a   1.000
_cell.length_b   1.000
_cell.length_c   1.000
_cell.angle_alpha   90.00
_cell.angle_beta   90.00
_cell.angle_gamma   90.00
#
_symmetry.space_group_name_H-M   'P 1'
#
loop_
_entity.id
_entity.type
_entity.pdbx_description
1 polymer ?
#
loop_
_entity_poly.entity_id
_entity_poly.type
_entity_poly.pdbx_seq_one_letter_code
_entity_poly.pdbx_strand_id
1 'polypeptide(L)' 'MKTETITYLKENANSLELEEELLITKNGKPAFVVQSYADFEAQQDSLALLKLIKLSEKSLNAERLSVDEAFE' A
#
# COMPACT_ATOMS: atom_id res chain seq x y z
N MET A 1 -11.81 -5.46 -5.86
CA MET A 1 -10.66 -5.14 -6.71
C MET A 1 -10.98 -5.51 -8.15
N LYS A 2 -11.15 -4.52 -9.02
CA LYS A 2 -11.39 -4.72 -10.46
C LYS A 2 -10.08 -5.03 -11.18
N THR A 3 -10.13 -5.69 -12.34
CA THR A 3 -8.94 -6.02 -13.14
C THR A 3 -9.10 -5.48 -14.55
N GLU A 4 -8.12 -4.72 -15.01
CA GLU A 4 -8.11 -4.10 -16.33
C GLU A 4 -6.76 -4.26 -17.04
N THR A 5 -6.71 -3.90 -18.31
CA THR A 5 -5.48 -3.97 -19.11
C THR A 5 -4.68 -2.68 -19.00
N ILE A 6 -3.37 -2.75 -19.29
CA ILE A 6 -2.53 -1.57 -19.44
C ILE A 6 -3.01 -0.62 -20.55
N THR A 7 -3.71 -1.13 -21.56
CA THR A 7 -4.29 -0.33 -22.64
C THR A 7 -5.45 0.51 -22.11
N TYR A 8 -6.38 -0.11 -21.36
CA TYR A 8 -7.48 0.58 -20.72
C TYR A 8 -7.01 1.74 -19.84
N LEU A 9 -5.99 1.50 -19.01
CA LEU A 9 -5.44 2.56 -18.14
C LEU A 9 -4.90 3.74 -18.97
N LYS A 10 -4.18 3.48 -20.06
CA LYS A 10 -3.62 4.55 -20.91
C LYS A 10 -4.71 5.39 -21.57
N GLU A 11 -5.80 4.75 -22.01
CA GLU A 11 -6.90 5.43 -22.72
C GLU A 11 -7.78 6.24 -21.76
N ASN A 12 -7.92 5.82 -20.51
CA ASN A 12 -8.89 6.38 -19.56
C ASN A 12 -8.26 7.14 -18.39
N ALA A 13 -6.93 7.24 -18.29
CA ALA A 13 -6.22 7.80 -17.12
C ALA A 13 -6.71 9.19 -16.69
N ASN A 14 -7.03 10.08 -17.64
CA ASN A 14 -7.44 11.46 -17.33
C ASN A 14 -8.83 11.56 -16.66
N SER A 15 -9.68 10.56 -16.84
CA SER A 15 -11.06 10.54 -16.33
C SER A 15 -11.32 9.34 -15.43
N LEU A 16 -10.25 8.66 -14.98
CA LEU A 16 -10.36 7.47 -14.16
C LEU A 16 -10.67 7.86 -12.72
N GLU A 17 -11.93 7.70 -12.31
CA GLU A 17 -12.33 7.75 -10.91
C GLU A 17 -12.28 6.34 -10.31
N LEU A 18 -11.61 6.21 -9.17
CA LEU A 18 -11.38 4.94 -8.50
C LEU A 18 -12.17 4.91 -7.19
N GLU A 19 -13.22 4.08 -7.16
CA GLU A 19 -13.94 3.74 -5.92
C GLU A 19 -13.24 2.60 -5.15
N GLU A 20 -12.48 1.79 -5.86
CA GLU A 20 -11.69 0.67 -5.32
C GLU A 20 -10.41 0.49 -6.15
N GLU A 21 -9.44 -0.24 -5.60
CA GLU A 21 -8.18 -0.54 -6.28
C GLU A 21 -8.39 -1.28 -7.61
N LEU A 22 -7.56 -0.94 -8.60
CA LEU A 22 -7.56 -1.50 -9.94
C LEU A 22 -6.28 -2.30 -10.18
N LEU A 23 -6.43 -3.61 -10.43
CA LEU A 23 -5.35 -4.47 -10.84
C LEU A 23 -5.10 -4.33 -12.35
N ILE A 24 -3.89 -3.93 -12.73
CA ILE A 24 -3.49 -3.74 -14.12
C ILE A 24 -2.71 -4.94 -14.61
N THR A 25 -3.13 -5.46 -15.75
CA THR A 25 -2.46 -6.56 -16.44
C THR A 25 -1.68 -6.07 -17.66
N LYS A 26 -0.53 -6.70 -17.91
CA LYS A 26 0.27 -6.55 -19.13
C LYS A 26 0.54 -7.94 -19.69
N ASN A 27 0.16 -8.16 -20.95
CA ASN A 27 0.24 -9.48 -21.61
C ASN A 27 -0.46 -10.59 -20.80
N GLY A 28 -1.63 -10.27 -20.22
CA GLY A 28 -2.43 -11.21 -19.42
C GLY A 28 -1.90 -11.52 -18.02
N LYS A 29 -0.80 -10.88 -17.59
CA LYS A 29 -0.23 -11.06 -16.24
C LYS A 29 -0.42 -9.81 -15.39
N PRO A 30 -0.75 -9.94 -14.09
CA PRO A 30 -0.74 -8.82 -13.16
C PRO A 30 0.62 -8.10 -13.16
N ALA A 31 0.59 -6.77 -13.18
CA ALA A 31 1.79 -5.94 -13.27
C ALA A 31 1.78 -4.79 -12.26
N PHE A 32 0.63 -4.13 -12.08
CA PHE A 32 0.50 -2.97 -11.19
C PHE A 32 -0.83 -2.99 -10.46
N VAL A 33 -0.91 -2.27 -9.35
CA VAL A 33 -2.17 -1.85 -8.72
C VAL A 33 -2.23 -0.34 -8.81
N VAL A 34 -3.36 0.20 -9.26
CA VAL A 34 -3.64 1.63 -9.26
C VAL A 34 -4.74 1.89 -8.25
N GLN A 35 -4.55 2.89 -7.41
CA GLN A 35 -5.52 3.31 -6.40
C GLN A 35 -5.56 4.82 -6.28
N SER A 36 -6.57 5.34 -5.58
CA SER A 36 -6.61 6.77 -5.27
C SER A 36 -5.45 7.14 -4.34
N TYR A 37 -5.00 8.39 -4.42
CA TYR A 37 -3.93 8.87 -3.54
C TYR A 37 -4.37 8.89 -2.08
N ALA A 38 -5.62 9.27 -1.81
CA ALA A 38 -6.18 9.31 -0.47
C ALA A 38 -6.22 7.92 0.19
N ASP A 39 -6.62 6.89 -0.57
CA ASP A 39 -6.61 5.51 -0.06
C ASP A 39 -5.18 5.02 0.19
N PHE A 40 -4.23 5.36 -0.70
CA PHE A 40 -2.82 5.06 -0.48
C PHE A 40 -2.28 5.70 0.80
N GLU A 41 -2.55 6.98 1.04
CA GLU A 41 -2.13 7.67 2.28
C GLU A 41 -2.75 7.01 3.52
N ALA A 42 -4.06 6.74 3.50
CA ALA A 42 -4.75 6.09 4.61
C ALA A 42 -4.19 4.69 4.92
N GLN A 43 -3.82 3.93 3.89
CA GLN A 43 -3.14 2.65 4.03
C GLN A 43 -1.74 2.80 4.62
N GLN A 44 -0.95 3.78 4.16
CA GLN A 44 0.39 4.03 4.70
C GLN A 44 0.36 4.44 6.17
N ASP A 45 -0.59 5.31 6.56
CA ASP A 45 -0.77 5.74 7.95
C ASP A 45 -1.17 4.57 8.85
N SER A 46 -2.11 3.74 8.38
CA SER A 46 -2.53 2.54 9.10
C SER A 46 -1.38 1.56 9.28
N LEU A 47 -0.56 1.36 8.24
CA LEU A 47 0.62 0.51 8.32
C LEU A 47 1.67 1.07 9.27
N ALA A 48 1.89 2.38 9.28
CA ALA A 48 2.80 3.04 10.20
C ALA A 48 2.35 2.84 11.65
N LEU A 49 1.06 2.99 11.93
CA LEU A 49 0.51 2.74 13.27
C LEU A 49 0.73 1.29 13.70
N LEU A 50 0.48 0.31 12.83
CA LEU A 50 0.73 -1.10 13.13
C LEU A 50 2.21 -1.38 13.43
N LYS A 51 3.13 -0.74 12.71
CA LYS A 51 4.56 -0.83 13.00
C LYS A 51 4.91 -0.26 14.37
N LEU A 52 4.32 0.88 14.75
CA LEU A 52 4.52 1.49 16.07
C LEU A 52 3.99 0.61 17.21
N ILE A 53 2.84 -0.04 17.01
CA ILE A 53 2.28 -0.99 17.99
C ILE A 53 3.23 -2.17 18.16
N LYS A 54 3.66 -2.80 17.06
CA LYS A 54 4.63 -3.91 17.08
C LYS A 54 5.95 -3.51 17.76
N LEU A 55 6.43 -2.30 17.50
CA LEU A 55 7.62 -1.77 18.15
C LEU A 55 7.43 -1.62 19.67
N SER A 56 6.27 -1.10 20.08
CA SER A 56 5.92 -0.93 21.48
C SER A 56 5.87 -2.28 22.21
N GLU A 57 5.27 -3.31 21.59
CA GLU A 57 5.27 -4.67 22.13
C GLU A 57 6.68 -5.25 22.27
N LYS A 58 7.53 -5.07 21.25
CA LYS A 58 8.93 -5.53 21.30
C LYS A 58 9.71 -4.81 22.42
N SER A 59 9.44 -3.52 22.65
CA SER A 59 10.05 -2.74 23.73
C SER A 59 9.48 -3.05 25.12
N LEU A 60 8.35 -3.75 25.25
CA LEU A 60 7.90 -4.25 26.55
C LEU A 60 8.63 -5.54 26.95
N ASN A 61 9.03 -6.34 25.95
CA ASN A 61 9.74 -7.60 26.15
C ASN A 61 11.27 -7.42 26.27
N ALA A 62 11.82 -6.35 25.67
CA ALA A 62 13.21 -5.94 25.82
C ALA A 62 13.27 -4.67 26.69
N GLU A 63 14.16 -4.63 27.68
CA GLU A 63 14.28 -3.53 28.66
C GLU A 63 14.39 -2.13 28.01
N ARG A 64 14.95 -2.07 26.77
CA ARG A 64 14.86 -0.94 25.83
C ARG A 64 15.37 -1.38 24.45
N LEU A 65 14.70 -0.99 23.37
CA LEU A 65 15.21 -1.20 22.01
C LEU A 65 16.20 -0.10 21.61
N SER A 66 17.27 -0.49 20.92
CA SER A 66 18.10 0.44 20.17
C SER A 66 17.38 0.92 18.90
N VAL A 67 17.87 2.00 18.30
CA VAL A 67 17.30 2.57 17.07
C VAL A 67 17.39 1.56 15.92
N ASP A 68 18.50 0.84 15.80
CA ASP A 68 18.69 -0.15 14.73
C ASP A 68 17.69 -1.31 14.88
N GLU A 69 17.49 -1.81 16.11
CA GLU A 69 16.49 -2.85 16.39
C GLU A 69 15.03 -2.38 16.21
N ALA A 70 14.79 -1.07 16.18
CA ALA A 70 13.45 -0.52 16.04
C ALA A 70 12.99 -0.43 14.58
N PHE A 71 13.93 -0.37 13.63
CA PHE A 71 13.66 -0.15 12.21
C PHE A 71 14.08 -1.31 11.27
N GLU A 72 14.73 -2.36 11.81
CA GLU A 72 14.85 -3.71 11.20
C GLU A 72 13.55 -4.52 11.34
#